data_AF-B8G9C0-F1
#
_entry.id   AF-B8G9C0-F1
#
_cell.length_a   1.000
_cell.length_b   1.000
_cell.length_c   1.000
_cell.angle_alpha   90.00
_cell.angle_beta   90.00
_cell.angle_gamma   90.00
#
_symmetry.space_group_name_H-M   'P 1'
#
loop_
_entity.id
_entity.type
_entity.pdbx_description
1 polymer ?
#
loop_
_entity_poly.entity_id
_entity_poly.type
_entity_poly.pdbx_seq_one_letter_code
_entity_poly.pdbx_strand_id
1 'polypeptide(L)'
;MPRRYAVRPANLPASEPPTAAEETKPLPISNDPLAVLRYEPLPDLNPEQARQLLTASVAQPTDEPKKIPARLRPKTTKHKGITRIDHPAKRTFGYFVRVTWNKQRRSKFFSDSVYGDRLAALAAAIEWRNATERELGKPRTERQVIGVSRTSTGIVGVRRTIKDGREVYEATWRDGNRIRRTSYSIAKHGERRALALARRAREKYERMRQRTPASD
;
A
#
# COMPACT_ATOMS: atom_id res chain seq x y z
N MET A 1 -26.24 32.94 6.83
CA MET A 1 -26.90 32.03 7.80
C MET A 1 -25.85 31.19 8.53
N PRO A 2 -25.27 31.64 9.66
CA PRO A 2 -24.46 30.79 10.52
C PRO A 2 -25.33 30.12 11.59
N ARG A 3 -25.22 28.79 11.74
CA ARG A 3 -25.91 28.01 12.78
C ARG A 3 -25.27 28.28 14.15
N ARG A 4 -26.06 28.85 15.06
CA ARG A 4 -25.77 28.92 16.50
C ARG A 4 -26.00 27.54 17.10
N TYR A 5 -25.02 27.00 17.82
CA TYR A 5 -25.26 25.89 18.74
C TYR A 5 -25.47 26.45 20.14
N ALA A 6 -26.63 26.14 20.72
CA ALA A 6 -26.99 26.45 22.09
C ALA A 6 -26.26 25.52 23.06
N VAL A 7 -25.69 26.10 24.12
CA VAL A 7 -25.09 25.40 25.25
C VAL A 7 -26.21 24.89 26.15
N ARG A 8 -26.12 23.61 26.55
CA ARG A 8 -27.05 22.96 27.48
C ARG A 8 -26.33 22.84 28.85
N PRO A 9 -26.87 23.35 29.96
CA PRO A 9 -26.29 23.11 31.27
C PRO A 9 -26.86 21.81 31.85
N ALA A 10 -26.02 20.98 32.45
CA ALA A 10 -26.45 19.83 33.23
C ALA A 10 -25.62 19.72 34.51
N ASN A 11 -26.32 20.02 35.61
CA ASN A 11 -26.14 19.65 37.01
C ASN A 11 -24.87 18.88 37.46
N LEU A 12 -24.20 19.50 38.42
CA LEU A 12 -23.46 18.85 39.51
C LEU A 12 -24.42 18.06 40.41
N PRO A 13 -23.95 16.94 40.98
CA PRO A 13 -24.24 16.68 42.38
C PRO A 13 -22.97 16.57 43.25
N ALA A 14 -23.23 16.78 44.54
CA ALA A 14 -22.31 17.10 45.61
C ALA A 14 -21.35 15.98 46.02
N SER A 15 -20.28 16.45 46.65
CA SER A 15 -19.22 15.77 47.40
C SER A 15 -19.72 15.04 48.64
N GLU A 16 -19.14 13.86 48.91
CA GLU A 16 -19.01 13.24 50.23
C GLU A 16 -17.61 12.57 50.37
N PRO A 17 -17.11 12.37 51.60
CA PRO A 17 -15.73 12.71 52.04
C PRO A 17 -14.68 11.59 51.89
N PRO A 18 -13.38 11.92 52.04
CA PRO A 18 -12.29 10.93 52.01
C PRO A 18 -12.13 10.24 53.37
N THR A 19 -12.04 8.91 53.40
CA THR A 19 -11.59 8.16 54.56
C THR A 19 -10.83 6.91 54.13
N ALA A 20 -9.74 6.67 54.87
CA ALA A 20 -8.84 5.51 54.89
C ALA A 20 -7.73 5.50 53.83
N ALA A 21 -6.55 5.87 54.32
CA ALA A 21 -5.25 5.67 53.71
C ALA A 21 -4.95 4.19 53.53
N GLU A 22 -4.42 3.83 52.37
CA GLU A 22 -3.66 2.60 52.18
C GLU A 22 -2.22 3.01 51.87
N GLU A 23 -1.37 2.91 52.89
CA GLU A 23 0.07 3.11 52.82
C GLU A 23 0.68 2.12 51.82
N THR A 24 0.94 2.60 50.61
CA THR A 24 1.85 1.92 49.68
C THR A 24 3.27 2.17 50.18
N LYS A 25 3.83 1.19 50.90
CA LYS A 25 5.25 1.17 51.26
C LYS A 25 6.08 1.23 49.98
N PRO A 26 6.96 2.24 49.79
CA PRO A 26 7.84 2.28 48.63
C PRO A 26 8.92 1.21 48.78
N LEU A 27 9.14 0.42 47.73
CA LEU A 27 10.31 -0.45 47.63
C LEU A 27 11.58 0.42 47.60
N PRO A 28 12.66 0.05 48.32
CA PRO A 28 13.88 0.84 48.33
C PRO A 28 14.53 0.78 46.95
N ILE A 29 14.71 1.95 46.33
CA ILE A 29 15.50 2.11 45.11
C ILE A 29 16.97 1.96 45.51
N SER A 30 17.48 0.74 45.39
CA SER A 30 18.92 0.46 45.48
C SER A 30 19.59 0.88 44.17
N ASN A 31 20.47 1.89 44.23
CA ASN A 31 21.27 2.39 43.10
C ASN A 31 22.53 1.56 42.83
N ASP A 32 22.50 0.25 43.10
CA ASP A 32 23.65 -0.63 42.91
C ASP A 32 23.47 -1.44 41.60
N PRO A 33 24.21 -1.14 40.51
CA PRO A 33 23.98 -1.75 39.19
C PRO A 33 24.33 -3.26 39.15
N LEU A 34 24.93 -3.80 40.21
CA LEU A 34 25.24 -5.22 40.38
C LEU A 34 24.27 -5.94 41.33
N ALA A 35 23.25 -5.27 41.88
CA ALA A 35 22.25 -5.91 42.74
C ALA A 35 21.52 -7.08 42.06
N VAL A 36 21.36 -7.01 40.74
CA VAL A 36 20.74 -8.06 39.92
C VAL A 36 21.54 -9.39 39.95
N LEU A 37 22.84 -9.34 40.26
CA LEU A 37 23.71 -10.51 40.35
C LEU A 37 23.82 -11.08 41.77
N ARG A 38 23.26 -10.41 42.78
CA ARG A 38 23.13 -10.98 44.12
C ARG A 38 21.97 -11.97 44.07
N TYR A 39 22.28 -13.25 44.11
CA TYR A 39 21.26 -14.28 44.30
C TYR A 39 20.67 -14.10 45.71
N GLU A 40 19.53 -13.44 45.80
CA GLU A 40 18.70 -13.54 47.00
C GLU A 40 18.06 -14.94 47.01
N PRO A 41 18.22 -15.71 48.10
CA PRO A 41 17.56 -16.99 48.22
C PRO A 41 16.05 -16.76 48.13
N LEU A 42 15.39 -17.49 47.22
CA LEU A 42 13.95 -17.41 47.03
C LEU A 42 13.26 -17.55 48.40
N PRO A 43 12.26 -16.70 48.71
CA PRO A 43 11.48 -16.88 49.93
C PRO A 43 10.85 -18.28 49.90
N ASP A 44 10.88 -18.97 51.04
CA ASP A 44 10.28 -20.29 51.22
C ASP A 44 8.76 -20.19 51.00
N LEU A 45 8.33 -20.34 49.74
CA LEU A 45 6.95 -20.31 49.34
C LEU A 45 6.23 -21.50 49.95
N ASN A 46 5.19 -21.25 50.74
CA ASN A 46 4.33 -22.30 51.28
C ASN A 46 3.73 -23.09 50.10
N PRO A 47 3.64 -24.44 50.17
CA PRO A 47 3.08 -25.27 49.10
C PRO A 47 1.71 -24.81 48.59
N GLU A 48 0.89 -24.16 49.41
CA GLU A 48 -0.39 -23.60 48.96
C GLU A 48 -0.25 -22.34 48.09
N GLN A 49 0.73 -21.49 48.39
CA GLN A 49 1.05 -20.30 47.60
C GLN A 49 1.69 -20.70 46.26
N ALA A 50 2.56 -21.72 46.25
CA ALA A 50 3.10 -22.27 45.02
C ALA A 50 1.99 -22.85 44.12
N ARG A 51 1.01 -23.54 44.71
CA ARG A 51 -0.18 -24.03 43.99
C ARG A 51 -1.05 -22.89 43.46
N GLN A 52 -1.25 -21.82 44.23
CA GLN A 52 -1.99 -20.65 43.76
C GLN A 52 -1.27 -19.92 42.62
N LEU A 53 0.06 -19.81 42.63
CA LEU A 53 0.84 -19.24 41.53
C LEU A 53 0.86 -20.12 40.28
N LEU A 54 0.86 -21.44 40.44
CA LEU A 54 0.70 -22.39 39.32
C LEU A 54 -0.73 -22.37 38.75
N THR A 55 -1.72 -22.05 39.58
CA THR A 55 -3.13 -21.95 39.18
C THR A 55 -3.46 -20.57 38.60
N ALA A 56 -2.77 -19.52 39.06
CA ALA A 56 -2.87 -18.17 38.54
C ALA A 56 -2.02 -18.02 37.27
N SER A 57 -2.72 -18.00 36.13
CA SER A 57 -2.19 -17.59 34.83
C SER A 57 -1.27 -18.59 34.11
N VAL A 58 -1.91 -19.61 33.52
CA VAL A 58 -1.64 -19.91 32.10
C VAL A 58 -2.69 -19.18 31.27
N ALA A 59 -2.68 -17.85 31.30
CA ALA A 59 -3.21 -17.09 30.18
C ALA A 59 -2.26 -17.38 29.02
N GLN A 60 -2.64 -18.31 28.15
CA GLN A 60 -1.88 -18.57 26.94
C GLN A 60 -1.67 -17.21 26.26
N PRO A 61 -0.42 -16.86 25.87
CA PRO A 61 -0.26 -15.73 24.99
C PRO A 61 -1.10 -16.06 23.76
N THR A 62 -2.21 -15.35 23.60
CA THR A 62 -2.94 -15.32 22.33
C THR A 62 -1.99 -14.63 21.37
N ASP A 63 -1.10 -15.43 20.81
CA ASP A 63 -0.17 -15.07 19.75
C ASP A 63 -1.01 -14.89 18.48
N GLU A 64 -1.96 -13.95 18.52
CA GLU A 64 -2.66 -13.52 17.34
C GLU A 64 -1.59 -12.87 16.47
N PRO A 65 -1.28 -13.45 15.31
CA PRO A 65 -0.20 -12.94 14.49
C PRO A 65 -0.54 -11.50 14.14
N LYS A 66 0.28 -10.55 14.61
CA LYS A 66 0.14 -9.11 14.33
C LYS A 66 -0.12 -8.97 12.84
N LYS A 67 -1.38 -8.69 12.46
CA LYS A 67 -1.81 -8.66 11.06
C LYS A 67 -1.04 -7.54 10.37
N ILE A 68 -0.03 -7.91 9.58
CA ILE A 68 0.71 -6.96 8.74
C ILE A 68 -0.33 -6.19 7.90
N PRO A 69 -0.30 -4.84 7.93
CA PRO A 69 -1.24 -4.05 7.15
C PRO A 69 -1.13 -4.46 5.68
N ALA A 70 -2.26 -4.56 4.98
CA ALA A 70 -2.32 -5.13 3.63
C ALA A 70 -1.33 -4.49 2.62
N ARG A 71 -0.91 -3.24 2.86
CA ARG A 71 0.06 -2.50 2.03
C ARG A 71 1.50 -3.02 2.13
N LEU A 72 1.88 -3.62 3.27
CA LEU A 72 3.23 -4.13 3.53
C LEU A 72 3.36 -5.63 3.26
N ARG A 73 2.28 -6.31 2.87
CA ARG A 73 2.33 -7.73 2.56
C ARG A 73 3.10 -7.96 1.25
N PRO A 74 4.05 -8.90 1.23
CA PRO A 74 4.78 -9.23 0.01
C PRO A 74 3.79 -9.69 -1.07
N LYS A 75 4.04 -9.28 -2.32
CA LYS A 75 3.20 -9.72 -3.44
C LYS A 75 3.33 -11.22 -3.60
N THR A 76 2.19 -11.89 -3.73
CA THR A 76 2.12 -13.36 -3.85
C THR A 76 2.67 -13.89 -5.17
N THR A 77 2.85 -13.03 -6.18
CA THR A 77 3.31 -13.39 -7.52
C THR A 77 4.23 -12.32 -8.08
N LYS A 78 5.31 -12.77 -8.74
CA LYS A 78 6.27 -11.89 -9.43
C LYS A 78 5.67 -11.22 -10.67
N HIS A 79 4.65 -11.83 -11.26
CA HIS A 79 4.07 -11.38 -12.52
C HIS A 79 3.08 -10.21 -12.36
N LYS A 80 3.28 -9.15 -13.15
CA LYS A 80 2.36 -8.00 -13.16
C LYS A 80 0.96 -8.40 -13.63
N GLY A 81 -0.04 -7.92 -12.89
CA GLY A 81 -1.46 -8.11 -13.21
C GLY A 81 -1.99 -9.50 -12.91
N ILE A 82 -1.17 -10.38 -12.30
CA ILE A 82 -1.57 -11.69 -11.82
C ILE A 82 -1.52 -11.63 -10.30
N THR A 83 -2.49 -12.23 -9.62
CA THR A 83 -2.52 -12.30 -8.16
C THR A 83 -2.98 -13.68 -7.75
N ARG A 84 -2.23 -14.31 -6.85
CA ARG A 84 -2.64 -15.57 -6.23
C ARG A 84 -3.75 -15.31 -5.22
N ILE A 85 -4.82 -16.09 -5.32
CA ILE A 85 -5.93 -16.10 -4.36
C ILE A 85 -5.95 -17.48 -3.72
N ASP A 86 -5.72 -17.51 -2.42
CA ASP A 86 -5.81 -18.71 -1.58
C ASP A 86 -6.85 -18.46 -0.49
N HIS A 87 -8.05 -19.04 -0.66
CA HIS A 87 -9.12 -18.98 0.33
C HIS A 87 -9.40 -20.40 0.85
N PRO A 88 -8.69 -20.88 1.89
CA PRO A 88 -8.82 -22.25 2.37
C PRO A 88 -10.24 -22.57 2.88
N ALA A 89 -10.88 -21.63 3.57
CA ALA A 89 -12.26 -21.80 4.07
C ALA A 89 -13.29 -22.02 2.94
N LYS A 90 -13.05 -21.43 1.76
CA LYS A 90 -13.94 -21.57 0.58
C LYS A 90 -13.40 -22.56 -0.45
N ARG A 91 -12.34 -23.30 -0.13
CA ARG A 91 -11.60 -24.20 -1.03
C ARG A 91 -11.31 -23.59 -2.41
N THR A 92 -11.13 -22.27 -2.46
CA THR A 92 -10.93 -21.53 -3.70
C THR A 92 -9.46 -21.19 -3.82
N PHE A 93 -8.76 -21.92 -4.71
CA PHE A 93 -7.35 -21.76 -5.00
C PHE A 93 -7.17 -21.44 -6.47
N GLY A 94 -6.40 -20.41 -6.77
CA GLY A 94 -6.16 -20.05 -8.17
C GLY A 94 -5.50 -18.70 -8.36
N TYR A 95 -5.39 -18.33 -9.64
CA TYR A 95 -4.81 -17.08 -10.09
C TYR A 95 -5.88 -16.17 -10.66
N PHE A 96 -5.91 -14.93 -10.17
CA PHE A 96 -6.74 -13.88 -10.72
C PHE A 96 -5.93 -12.94 -11.58
N VAL A 97 -6.30 -12.83 -12.86
CA VAL A 97 -5.62 -11.98 -13.83
C VAL A 97 -6.48 -10.76 -14.11
N ARG A 98 -5.86 -9.59 -14.07
CA ARG A 98 -6.49 -8.30 -14.38
C ARG A 98 -5.64 -7.54 -15.39
N VAL A 99 -6.22 -7.29 -16.57
CA VAL A 99 -5.62 -6.45 -17.61
C VAL A 99 -6.49 -5.22 -17.80
N THR A 100 -5.88 -4.05 -17.62
CA THR A 100 -6.54 -2.77 -17.87
C THR A 100 -5.73 -1.95 -18.88
N TRP A 101 -6.40 -1.45 -19.90
CA TRP A 101 -5.81 -0.64 -20.96
C TRP A 101 -6.86 0.26 -21.59
N ASN A 102 -6.54 1.54 -21.84
CA ASN A 102 -7.42 2.48 -22.53
C ASN A 102 -8.90 2.46 -22.08
N LYS A 103 -9.15 2.49 -20.76
CA LYS A 103 -10.47 2.37 -20.11
C LYS A 103 -11.16 1.01 -20.23
N GLN A 104 -10.65 0.09 -21.04
CA GLN A 104 -11.12 -1.29 -21.09
C GLN A 104 -10.49 -2.12 -19.97
N ARG A 105 -11.29 -2.99 -19.36
CA ARG A 105 -10.89 -3.88 -18.26
C ARG A 105 -11.29 -5.29 -18.61
N ARG A 106 -10.33 -6.21 -18.61
CA ARG A 106 -10.54 -7.65 -18.78
C ARG A 106 -10.02 -8.34 -17.53
N SER A 107 -10.81 -9.24 -16.97
CA SER A 107 -10.42 -10.03 -15.81
C SER A 107 -10.89 -11.46 -15.96
N LYS A 108 -10.07 -12.41 -15.53
CA LYS A 108 -10.38 -13.83 -15.55
C LYS A 108 -9.73 -14.53 -14.38
N PHE A 109 -10.43 -15.52 -13.83
CA PHE A 109 -9.94 -16.38 -12.75
C PHE A 109 -9.59 -17.75 -13.32
N PHE A 110 -8.45 -18.27 -12.87
CA PHE A 110 -7.91 -19.58 -13.24
C PHE A 110 -7.78 -20.40 -11.96
N SER A 111 -8.69 -21.35 -11.75
CA SER A 111 -8.69 -22.23 -10.57
C SER A 111 -7.70 -23.37 -10.74
N ASP A 112 -7.00 -23.73 -9.67
CA ASP A 112 -6.03 -24.84 -9.71
C ASP A 112 -6.73 -26.17 -10.01
N SER A 113 -7.92 -26.39 -9.46
CA SER A 113 -8.66 -27.65 -9.67
C SER A 113 -9.06 -27.88 -11.13
N VAL A 114 -9.23 -26.83 -11.93
CA VAL A 114 -9.61 -26.96 -13.35
C VAL A 114 -8.39 -27.26 -14.21
N TYR A 115 -7.25 -26.67 -13.89
CA TYR A 115 -5.98 -26.86 -14.62
C TYR A 115 -5.10 -27.97 -14.00
N GLY A 116 -5.57 -28.64 -12.96
CA GLY A 116 -4.92 -29.75 -12.27
C GLY A 116 -3.87 -29.33 -11.24
N ASP A 117 -3.05 -28.34 -11.56
CA ASP A 117 -1.96 -27.91 -10.68
C ASP A 117 -1.78 -26.38 -10.67
N ARG A 118 -1.12 -25.88 -9.62
CA ARG A 118 -0.73 -24.49 -9.44
C ARG A 118 0.15 -23.98 -10.58
N LEU A 119 1.11 -24.76 -11.06
CA LEU A 119 1.98 -24.32 -12.14
C LEU A 119 1.24 -24.25 -13.48
N ALA A 120 0.37 -25.22 -13.75
CA ALA A 120 -0.48 -25.23 -14.94
C ALA A 120 -1.45 -24.04 -14.96
N ALA A 121 -2.11 -23.76 -13.82
CA ALA A 121 -2.98 -22.60 -13.68
C ALA A 121 -2.21 -21.27 -13.86
N LEU A 122 -0.97 -21.20 -13.38
CA LEU A 122 -0.11 -20.03 -13.57
C LEU A 122 0.27 -19.84 -15.05
N ALA A 123 0.65 -20.90 -15.76
CA ALA A 123 0.99 -20.85 -17.17
C ALA A 123 -0.22 -20.36 -18.00
N ALA A 124 -1.40 -20.95 -17.80
CA ALA A 124 -2.64 -20.53 -18.45
C ALA A 124 -2.99 -19.06 -18.16
N ALA A 125 -2.78 -18.61 -16.92
CA ALA A 125 -2.98 -17.21 -16.53
C ALA A 125 -2.02 -16.26 -17.26
N ILE A 126 -0.76 -16.65 -17.44
CA ILE A 126 0.25 -15.87 -18.17
C ILE A 126 -0.09 -15.79 -19.66
N GLU A 127 -0.43 -16.90 -20.28
CA GLU A 127 -0.80 -16.97 -21.69
C GLU A 127 -2.03 -16.12 -21.99
N TRP A 128 -3.09 -16.27 -21.20
CA TRP A 128 -4.29 -15.46 -21.34
C TRP A 128 -4.02 -13.97 -21.18
N ARG A 129 -3.17 -13.60 -20.21
CA ARG A 129 -2.74 -12.20 -20.03
C ARG A 129 -2.05 -11.70 -21.29
N ASN A 130 -1.07 -12.43 -21.81
CA ASN A 130 -0.29 -12.01 -22.97
C ASN A 130 -1.17 -11.89 -24.22
N ALA A 131 -2.08 -12.83 -24.44
CA ALA A 131 -3.06 -12.78 -25.52
C ALA A 131 -3.97 -11.55 -25.40
N THR A 132 -4.48 -11.28 -24.19
CA THR A 132 -5.33 -10.11 -23.92
C THR A 132 -4.55 -8.79 -24.07
N GLU A 133 -3.28 -8.75 -23.64
CA GLU A 133 -2.44 -7.56 -23.83
C GLU A 133 -2.18 -7.28 -25.32
N ARG A 134 -2.01 -8.32 -26.13
CA ARG A 134 -1.87 -8.23 -27.59
C ARG A 134 -3.16 -7.76 -28.27
N GLU A 135 -4.31 -8.31 -27.89
CA GLU A 135 -5.62 -7.89 -28.41
C GLU A 135 -5.91 -6.41 -28.10
N LEU A 136 -5.58 -5.96 -26.89
CA LEU A 136 -5.77 -4.58 -26.47
C LEU A 136 -4.71 -3.61 -27.04
N GLY A 137 -3.66 -4.12 -27.71
CA GLY A 137 -2.55 -3.30 -28.23
C GLY A 137 -1.71 -2.67 -27.12
N LYS A 138 -1.62 -3.30 -25.95
CA LYS A 138 -0.83 -2.79 -24.82
C LYS A 138 0.63 -3.24 -24.96
N PRO A 139 1.61 -2.32 -24.87
CA PRO A 139 3.01 -2.71 -24.84
C PRO A 139 3.29 -3.53 -23.57
N ARG A 140 3.92 -4.69 -23.76
CA ARG A 140 4.33 -5.58 -22.65
C ARG A 140 5.48 -4.92 -21.90
N THR A 141 5.18 -4.30 -20.76
CA THR A 141 6.18 -3.69 -19.89
C THR A 141 5.80 -3.92 -18.42
N GLU A 142 6.80 -4.27 -17.60
CA GLU A 142 6.58 -4.48 -16.16
C GLU A 142 6.38 -3.18 -15.40
N ARG A 143 6.79 -2.07 -16.01
CA ARG A 143 6.50 -0.73 -15.55
C ARG A 143 5.00 -0.41 -15.68
N GLN A 144 4.52 0.50 -14.84
CA GLN A 144 3.19 1.09 -15.03
C GLN A 144 3.18 1.89 -16.34
N VAL A 145 2.19 1.62 -17.19
CA VAL A 145 1.90 2.35 -18.43
C VAL A 145 0.48 2.87 -18.31
N ILE A 146 0.30 4.17 -18.55
CA ILE A 146 -1.00 4.84 -18.49
C ILE A 146 -1.44 5.07 -19.92
N GLY A 147 -2.52 4.40 -20.34
CA GLY A 147 -3.06 4.54 -21.70
C GLY A 147 -4.06 5.68 -21.88
N VAL A 148 -4.56 6.26 -20.78
CA VAL A 148 -5.63 7.27 -20.84
C VAL A 148 -5.08 8.65 -20.52
N SER A 149 -5.30 9.62 -21.42
CA SER A 149 -5.09 11.02 -21.10
C SER A 149 -6.26 11.56 -20.28
N ARG A 150 -5.95 12.32 -19.22
CA ARG A 150 -6.94 13.07 -18.43
C ARG A 150 -6.89 14.56 -18.74
N THR A 151 -6.12 14.95 -19.74
CA THR A 151 -5.79 16.36 -20.00
C THR A 151 -6.54 16.86 -21.24
N SER A 152 -6.81 18.16 -21.28
CA SER A 152 -7.50 18.85 -22.39
C SER A 152 -6.89 18.62 -23.77
N THR A 153 -5.61 18.27 -23.84
CA THR A 153 -4.87 17.99 -25.08
C THR A 153 -5.14 16.60 -25.66
N GLY A 154 -5.78 15.69 -24.91
CA GLY A 154 -6.00 14.30 -25.32
C GLY A 154 -4.74 13.42 -25.34
N ILE A 155 -3.54 13.98 -25.10
CA ILE A 155 -2.26 13.27 -25.17
C ILE A 155 -1.77 12.95 -23.75
N VAL A 156 -1.36 11.70 -23.51
CA VAL A 156 -0.93 11.23 -22.18
C VAL A 156 0.32 11.96 -21.70
N GLY A 157 0.20 12.70 -20.60
CA GLY A 157 1.32 13.39 -19.97
C GLY A 157 1.72 14.71 -20.65
N VAL A 158 0.89 15.23 -21.56
CA VAL A 158 1.04 16.57 -22.13
C VAL A 158 -0.10 17.45 -21.63
N ARG A 159 0.21 18.62 -21.07
CA ARG A 159 -0.78 19.58 -20.58
C ARG A 159 -0.53 20.99 -21.07
N ARG A 160 -1.60 21.76 -21.28
CA ARG A 160 -1.54 23.21 -21.45
C ARG A 160 -1.46 23.84 -20.06
N THR A 161 -0.48 24.70 -19.84
CA THR A 161 -0.28 25.41 -18.56
C THR A 161 0.25 26.81 -18.84
N ILE A 162 0.10 27.72 -17.89
CA ILE A 162 0.63 29.08 -17.98
C ILE A 162 1.86 29.14 -17.09
N LYS A 163 3.02 29.47 -17.66
CA LYS A 163 4.27 29.72 -16.93
C LYS A 163 4.73 31.13 -17.21
N ASP A 164 5.01 31.90 -16.17
CA ASP A 164 5.52 33.28 -16.27
C ASP A 164 4.65 34.17 -17.18
N GLY A 165 3.32 34.03 -17.06
CA GLY A 165 2.34 34.74 -17.88
C GLY A 165 2.24 34.27 -19.35
N ARG A 166 3.00 33.24 -19.75
CA ARG A 166 3.01 32.70 -21.11
C ARG A 166 2.37 31.33 -21.16
N GLU A 167 1.56 31.09 -22.18
CA GLU A 167 1.00 29.77 -22.41
C GLU A 167 2.06 28.81 -22.97
N VAL A 168 2.16 27.64 -22.35
CA VAL A 168 3.10 26.60 -22.72
C VAL A 168 2.43 25.22 -22.73
N TYR A 169 2.86 24.36 -23.65
CA TYR A 169 2.61 22.93 -23.56
C TYR A 169 3.74 22.26 -22.80
N GLU A 170 3.41 21.62 -21.68
CA GLU A 170 4.35 20.88 -20.86
C GLU A 170 4.18 19.38 -21.08
N ALA A 171 5.26 18.71 -21.48
CA ALA A 171 5.36 17.26 -21.55
C ALA A 171 6.09 16.75 -20.31
N THR A 172 5.48 15.81 -19.57
CA THR A 172 6.06 15.17 -18.38
C THR A 172 6.31 13.70 -18.66
N TRP A 173 7.45 13.18 -18.23
CA TRP A 173 7.75 11.75 -18.26
C TRP A 173 8.50 11.32 -16.99
N ARG A 174 8.45 10.02 -16.73
CA ARG A 174 9.19 9.40 -15.62
C ARG A 174 10.44 8.72 -16.17
N ASP A 175 11.57 9.10 -15.61
CA ASP A 175 12.89 8.57 -15.91
C ASP A 175 13.45 7.88 -14.66
N GLY A 176 13.36 6.54 -14.63
CA GLY A 176 13.63 5.74 -13.43
C GLY A 176 12.80 6.21 -12.22
N ASN A 177 13.49 6.70 -11.19
CA ASN A 177 12.86 7.24 -9.99
C ASN A 177 12.56 8.75 -10.05
N ARG A 178 13.03 9.46 -11.08
CA ARG A 178 12.86 10.92 -11.20
C ARG A 178 11.76 11.27 -12.21
N ILE A 179 11.07 12.38 -11.96
CA ILE A 179 10.09 12.95 -12.90
C ILE A 179 10.76 14.10 -13.64
N ARG A 180 10.75 14.07 -14.97
CA ARG A 180 11.31 15.10 -15.84
C ARG A 180 10.21 15.78 -16.63
N ARG A 181 10.41 17.06 -16.96
CA ARG A 181 9.44 17.90 -17.67
C ARG A 181 10.16 18.75 -18.72
N THR A 182 9.54 18.94 -19.88
CA THR A 182 9.94 19.95 -20.88
C THR A 182 8.74 20.77 -21.28
N SER A 183 8.92 22.08 -21.40
CA SER A 183 7.90 23.04 -21.82
C SER A 183 8.20 23.63 -23.19
N TYR A 184 7.17 23.76 -24.02
CA TYR A 184 7.21 24.38 -25.34
C TYR A 184 6.27 25.59 -25.34
N SER A 185 6.79 26.78 -25.64
CA SER A 185 5.98 28.00 -25.64
C SER A 185 5.08 28.09 -26.87
N ILE A 186 3.80 28.43 -26.63
CA ILE A 186 2.81 28.63 -27.70
C ILE A 186 3.12 29.92 -28.47
N ALA A 187 3.55 30.99 -27.79
CA ALA A 187 3.91 32.25 -28.43
C ALA A 187 5.05 32.10 -29.45
N LYS A 188 6.04 31.23 -29.18
CA LYS A 188 7.20 31.02 -30.06
C LYS A 188 6.89 30.13 -31.27
N HIS A 189 6.08 29.09 -31.10
CA HIS A 189 5.91 28.06 -32.12
C HIS A 189 4.51 28.03 -32.74
N GLY A 190 3.52 28.68 -32.13
CA GLY A 190 2.10 28.51 -32.43
C GLY A 190 1.52 27.25 -31.80
N GLU A 191 0.21 27.23 -31.58
CA GLU A 191 -0.48 26.17 -30.81
C GLU A 191 -0.28 24.77 -31.40
N ARG A 192 -0.57 24.61 -32.70
CA ARG A 192 -0.43 23.31 -33.40
C ARG A 192 1.00 22.77 -33.37
N ARG A 193 2.01 23.61 -33.64
CA ARG A 193 3.42 23.17 -33.68
C ARG A 193 3.96 22.90 -32.28
N ALA A 194 3.61 23.73 -31.30
CA ALA A 194 4.01 23.51 -29.90
C ALA A 194 3.44 22.20 -29.35
N LEU A 195 2.17 21.89 -29.67
CA LEU A 195 1.54 20.63 -29.31
C LEU A 195 2.22 19.43 -30.00
N ALA A 196 2.53 19.54 -31.30
CA ALA A 196 3.23 18.50 -32.05
C ALA A 196 4.64 18.23 -31.50
N LEU A 197 5.37 19.28 -31.11
CA LEU A 197 6.68 19.15 -30.46
C LEU A 197 6.57 18.45 -29.10
N ALA A 198 5.59 18.84 -28.28
CA ALA A 198 5.33 18.20 -26.99
C ALA A 198 4.97 16.71 -27.16
N ARG A 199 4.15 16.38 -28.16
CA ARG A 199 3.81 15.00 -28.54
C ARG A 199 5.05 14.20 -28.93
N ARG A 200 5.85 14.72 -29.87
CA ARG A 200 7.07 14.05 -30.36
C ARG A 200 8.09 13.83 -29.24
N ALA A 201 8.27 14.82 -28.37
CA ALA A 201 9.11 14.68 -27.19
C ALA A 201 8.60 13.54 -26.29
N ARG A 202 7.29 13.51 -26.01
CA ARG A 202 6.67 12.47 -25.18
C ARG A 202 6.86 11.07 -25.77
N GLU A 203 6.56 10.88 -27.06
CA GLU A 203 6.73 9.60 -27.76
C GLU A 203 8.19 9.14 -27.76
N LYS A 204 9.13 10.07 -27.97
CA LYS A 204 10.57 9.79 -27.93
C LYS A 204 10.99 9.24 -26.55
N TYR A 205 10.55 9.86 -25.45
CA TYR A 205 10.89 9.39 -24.11
C TYR A 205 10.16 8.11 -23.71
N GLU A 206 8.90 7.91 -24.12
CA GLU A 206 8.20 6.64 -23.93
C GLU A 206 8.92 5.49 -24.65
N ARG A 207 9.40 5.72 -25.89
CA ARG A 207 10.18 4.71 -26.64
C ARG A 207 11.51 4.39 -25.96
N MET A 208 12.24 5.39 -25.49
CA MET A 208 13.46 5.15 -24.69
C MET A 208 13.15 4.35 -23.43
N ARG A 209 12.09 4.73 -22.71
CA ARG A 209 11.65 4.05 -21.48
C ARG A 209 11.26 2.58 -21.72
N GLN A 210 10.72 2.25 -22.88
CA GLN A 210 10.37 0.88 -23.26
C GLN A 210 11.61 0.04 -23.59
N ARG A 211 12.64 0.66 -24.17
CA ARG A 211 13.91 -0.01 -24.50
C ARG A 211 14.78 -0.27 -23.28
N THR A 212 14.81 0.66 -22.32
CA THR A 212 15.60 0.50 -21.11
C THR A 212 14.87 -0.41 -20.12
N PRO A 213 15.43 -1.58 -19.75
CA PRO A 213 14.83 -2.42 -18.69
C PRO A 213 14.74 -1.62 -17.38
N ALA A 214 13.80 -1.95 -16.51
CA ALA A 214 13.83 -1.39 -15.16
C ALA A 214 15.10 -1.90 -14.47
N SER A 215 16.07 -1.01 -14.21
CA SER A 215 17.03 -1.28 -13.14
C SER A 215 16.20 -1.27 -11.85
N ASP A 216 16.11 -2.45 -11.23
CA ASP A 216 15.72 -2.57 -9.82
C ASP A 216 16.77 -1.89 -8.93
#